data_AF-A0A2D7G8J9-F1
#
_entry.id   AF-A0A2D7G8J9-F1
#
_cell.length_a   1.000
_cell.length_b   1.000
_cell.length_c   1.000
_cell.angle_alpha   90.00
_cell.angle_beta   90.00
_cell.angle_gamma   90.00
#
_symmetry.space_group_name_H-M   'P 1'
#
loop_
_entity.id
_entity.type
_entity.pdbx_description
1 polymer ?
#
loop_
_entity_poly.entity_id
_entity_poly.type
_entity_poly.pdbx_seq_one_letter_code
_entity_poly.pdbx_strand_id
1 'polypeptide(L)'
;VALSVGFANGVIVSWLGLQPFVATLILMTIARGAGLVYTGGQPIYADYPDLFMVLSRGLVLGIPVPSIIFLGITILTWYMMRWLVFGREVYAIGANETAARLSGINVSRVKFKTYLYCALLAGFSGLILTSRMESGEPGQAGIFWELDAIAAVVIGGTSIRGGSGSVWGAFVGALIIGIVANLFNLLGVGPSWQQVAKGSIIIVAVMLQAMSDRGFSNFKIRNFFPAIGSGKTWLKPISLVAAIIIFVNGILFFSVSSLFEIDLAKAPYTRANNLELTRVYHRAIPLYEEVIERFPESKYVLLSRVGIANAARGLGDLALAENSYAKLLKEVSSGLISSEIRYDILKNYISLLQETGNAEKFEEVFALLEANFPETDATKEGRIYLNQLRAAAKAAEGGGIPENTPVIVKTDGISLPERVSLGERFDIKIELKPNGSNSGVFSIMTALSFWKGFKLIKVVPNPRSNTEFWGRRAWKYSQIDQPMILIANVEAIKTGSFDLDLDIERNFDILEFGIVKTIRVED
;
A
#
# COMPACT_ATOMS: atom_id res chain seq x y z
N VAL A 1 -20.20 -12.06 -7.51
CA VAL A 1 -19.25 -11.55 -8.53
C VAL A 1 -18.67 -12.68 -9.38
N ALA A 2 -17.88 -13.61 -8.81
CA ALA A 2 -17.20 -14.65 -9.60
C ALA A 2 -18.15 -15.46 -10.52
N LEU A 3 -19.28 -15.94 -9.99
CA LEU A 3 -20.29 -16.64 -10.80
C LEU A 3 -20.85 -15.79 -11.95
N SER A 4 -21.01 -14.49 -11.77
CA SER A 4 -21.47 -13.56 -12.83
C SER A 4 -20.43 -13.46 -13.95
N VAL A 5 -19.14 -13.42 -13.60
CA VAL A 5 -18.03 -13.44 -14.58
C VAL A 5 -17.95 -14.80 -15.29
N GLY A 6 -18.16 -15.90 -14.57
CA GLY A 6 -18.24 -17.25 -15.16
C GLY A 6 -19.42 -17.42 -16.10
N PHE A 7 -20.58 -16.87 -15.74
CA PHE A 7 -21.76 -16.81 -16.58
C PHE A 7 -21.47 -16.03 -17.86
N ALA A 8 -20.90 -14.84 -17.76
CA ALA A 8 -20.55 -14.01 -18.93
C ALA A 8 -19.56 -14.73 -19.85
N ASN A 9 -18.46 -15.27 -19.32
CA ASN A 9 -17.50 -16.08 -20.07
C ASN A 9 -18.18 -17.27 -20.76
N GLY A 10 -18.98 -18.01 -20.00
CA GLY A 10 -19.73 -19.14 -20.50
C GLY A 10 -20.63 -18.74 -21.66
N VAL A 11 -21.36 -17.62 -21.56
CA VAL A 11 -22.26 -17.17 -22.61
C VAL A 11 -21.52 -16.76 -23.87
N ILE A 12 -20.50 -15.92 -23.70
CA ILE A 12 -19.71 -15.37 -24.80
C ILE A 12 -19.01 -16.48 -25.58
N VAL A 13 -18.45 -17.47 -24.89
CA VAL A 13 -17.72 -18.56 -25.55
C VAL A 13 -18.66 -19.61 -26.15
N SER A 14 -19.74 -19.96 -25.44
CA SER A 14 -20.56 -21.12 -25.82
C SER A 14 -21.69 -20.81 -26.82
N TRP A 15 -22.26 -19.60 -26.79
CA TRP A 15 -23.34 -19.19 -27.69
C TRP A 15 -22.92 -18.12 -28.69
N LEU A 16 -22.10 -17.14 -28.29
CA LEU A 16 -21.61 -16.11 -29.23
C LEU A 16 -20.42 -16.58 -30.06
N GLY A 17 -19.80 -17.72 -29.71
CA GLY A 17 -18.74 -18.35 -30.50
C GLY A 17 -17.40 -17.60 -30.50
N LEU A 18 -17.18 -16.69 -29.56
CA LEU A 18 -15.88 -16.02 -29.42
C LEU A 18 -14.81 -17.02 -29.00
N GLN A 19 -13.57 -16.81 -29.47
CA GLN A 19 -12.44 -17.64 -29.08
C GLN A 19 -12.23 -17.57 -27.55
N PRO A 20 -12.16 -18.73 -26.85
CA PRO A 20 -12.01 -18.84 -25.39
C PRO A 20 -11.02 -17.86 -24.77
N PHE A 21 -9.79 -17.84 -25.30
CA PHE A 21 -8.69 -17.04 -24.77
C PHE A 21 -8.99 -15.54 -24.79
N VAL A 22 -9.54 -15.05 -25.91
CA VAL A 22 -9.88 -13.63 -26.10
C VAL A 22 -10.99 -13.23 -25.13
N ALA A 23 -12.04 -14.04 -25.03
CA ALA A 23 -13.17 -13.77 -24.14
C ALA A 23 -12.74 -13.68 -22.67
N THR A 24 -11.95 -14.64 -22.19
CA THR A 24 -11.48 -14.67 -20.81
C THR A 24 -10.50 -13.56 -20.49
N LEU A 25 -9.62 -13.20 -21.44
CA LEU A 25 -8.65 -12.12 -21.26
C LEU A 25 -9.33 -10.76 -21.15
N ILE A 26 -10.32 -10.49 -22.02
CA ILE A 26 -11.09 -9.25 -21.98
C ILE A 26 -11.88 -9.17 -20.68
N LEU A 27 -12.61 -10.23 -20.29
CA LEU A 27 -13.39 -10.22 -19.05
C LEU A 27 -12.51 -10.12 -17.80
N MET A 28 -11.33 -10.74 -17.78
CA MET A 28 -10.35 -10.55 -16.71
C MET A 28 -9.93 -9.08 -16.60
N THR A 29 -9.61 -8.45 -17.73
CA THR A 29 -9.18 -7.04 -17.79
C THR A 29 -10.29 -6.11 -17.30
N ILE A 30 -11.53 -6.33 -17.74
CA ILE A 30 -12.70 -5.58 -17.29
C ILE A 30 -12.92 -5.76 -15.79
N ALA A 31 -12.90 -7.00 -15.29
CA ALA A 31 -13.14 -7.28 -13.87
C ALA A 31 -12.06 -6.65 -12.97
N ARG A 32 -10.79 -6.71 -13.37
CA ARG A 32 -9.68 -6.08 -12.65
C ARG A 32 -9.79 -4.55 -12.69
N GLY A 33 -10.07 -3.97 -13.85
CA GLY A 33 -10.28 -2.52 -14.00
C GLY A 33 -11.47 -2.02 -13.18
N ALA A 34 -12.59 -2.75 -13.19
CA ALA A 34 -13.75 -2.44 -12.34
C ALA A 34 -13.40 -2.47 -10.85
N GLY A 35 -12.58 -3.44 -10.42
CA GLY A 35 -12.04 -3.48 -9.06
C GLY A 35 -11.23 -2.22 -8.73
N LEU A 36 -10.28 -1.85 -9.59
CA LEU A 36 -9.45 -0.65 -9.41
C LEU A 36 -10.28 0.65 -9.34
N VAL A 37 -11.27 0.80 -10.22
CA VAL A 37 -12.18 1.96 -10.21
C VAL A 37 -12.97 2.01 -8.90
N TYR A 38 -13.50 0.85 -8.47
CA TYR A 38 -14.29 0.77 -7.24
C TYR A 38 -13.49 1.13 -5.99
N THR A 39 -12.20 0.78 -5.94
CA THR A 39 -11.36 1.05 -4.76
C THR A 39 -10.56 2.35 -4.84
N GLY A 40 -10.63 3.09 -5.95
CA GLY A 40 -9.72 4.22 -6.20
C GLY A 40 -8.25 3.80 -6.33
N GLY A 41 -8.00 2.55 -6.73
CA GLY A 41 -6.66 1.98 -6.87
C GLY A 41 -5.98 1.59 -5.56
N GLN A 42 -6.65 1.74 -4.42
CA GLN A 42 -6.09 1.41 -3.11
C GLN A 42 -6.56 0.03 -2.60
N PRO A 43 -5.78 -0.63 -1.73
CA PRO A 43 -6.24 -1.80 -0.98
C PRO A 43 -7.39 -1.40 -0.04
N ILE A 44 -8.42 -2.24 0.05
CA ILE A 44 -9.52 -2.05 1.02
C ILE A 44 -9.29 -2.96 2.22
N TYR A 45 -9.16 -2.36 3.39
CA TYR A 45 -9.14 -3.07 4.67
C TYR A 45 -10.54 -3.08 5.27
N ALA A 46 -10.92 -4.20 5.87
CA ALA A 46 -12.19 -4.34 6.56
C ALA A 46 -11.98 -5.16 7.83
N ASP A 47 -12.78 -4.87 8.86
CA ASP A 47 -12.88 -5.74 10.03
C ASP A 47 -13.68 -6.98 9.63
N TYR A 48 -12.96 -8.04 9.26
CA TYR A 48 -13.58 -9.31 8.91
C TYR A 48 -13.99 -10.08 10.17
N PRO A 49 -15.15 -10.76 10.14
CA PRO A 49 -15.54 -11.65 11.24
C PRO A 49 -14.50 -12.74 11.50
N ASP A 50 -14.33 -13.18 12.74
CA ASP A 50 -13.36 -14.24 13.11
C ASP A 50 -13.57 -15.53 12.30
N LEU A 51 -14.83 -15.87 12.00
CA LEU A 51 -15.17 -17.02 11.15
C LEU A 51 -14.54 -16.93 9.75
N PHE A 52 -14.41 -15.72 9.21
CA PHE A 52 -13.76 -15.50 7.92
C PHE A 52 -12.25 -15.72 8.01
N MET A 53 -11.62 -15.39 9.14
CA MET A 53 -10.20 -15.61 9.37
C MET A 53 -9.85 -17.10 9.53
N VAL A 54 -10.81 -17.96 9.91
CA VAL A 54 -10.62 -19.42 9.93
C VAL A 54 -10.23 -19.96 8.56
N LEU A 55 -10.69 -19.33 7.46
CA LEU A 55 -10.32 -19.74 6.10
C LEU A 55 -8.82 -19.68 5.83
N SER A 56 -8.08 -18.79 6.49
CA SER A 56 -6.64 -18.62 6.29
C SER A 56 -5.80 -19.11 7.46
N ARG A 57 -6.24 -18.87 8.71
CA ARG A 57 -5.50 -19.14 9.95
C ARG A 57 -5.98 -20.37 10.71
N GLY A 58 -7.13 -20.92 10.34
CA GLY A 58 -7.70 -22.08 11.02
C GLY A 58 -6.81 -23.31 10.93
N LEU A 59 -6.77 -24.08 12.02
CA LEU A 59 -6.10 -25.37 12.12
C LEU A 59 -7.11 -26.42 12.57
N VAL A 60 -7.22 -27.52 11.83
CA VAL A 60 -8.04 -28.67 12.21
C VAL A 60 -7.11 -29.87 12.33
N LEU A 61 -7.01 -30.45 13.53
CA LEU A 61 -6.10 -31.58 13.82
C LEU A 61 -4.64 -31.30 13.43
N GLY A 62 -4.19 -30.04 13.55
CA GLY A 62 -2.84 -29.59 13.16
C GLY A 62 -2.64 -29.33 11.67
N ILE A 63 -3.67 -29.53 10.83
CA ILE A 63 -3.61 -29.26 9.38
C ILE A 63 -4.24 -27.89 9.09
N PRO A 64 -3.57 -27.01 8.32
CA PRO A 64 -4.15 -25.74 7.90
C PRO A 64 -5.46 -25.92 7.11
N VAL A 65 -6.49 -25.17 7.48
CA VAL A 65 -7.81 -25.17 6.81
C VAL A 65 -7.72 -24.94 5.29
N PRO A 66 -6.88 -24.00 4.76
CA PRO A 66 -6.70 -23.85 3.31
C PRO A 66 -6.33 -25.15 2.59
N SER A 67 -5.46 -25.96 3.22
CA SER A 67 -5.00 -27.24 2.66
C SER A 67 -6.12 -28.27 2.63
N ILE A 68 -6.98 -28.29 3.65
CA ILE A 68 -8.16 -29.16 3.73
C ILE A 68 -9.17 -28.77 2.65
N ILE A 69 -9.45 -27.47 2.49
CA ILE A 69 -10.34 -26.97 1.44
C ILE A 69 -9.81 -27.35 0.06
N PHE A 70 -8.52 -27.14 -0.19
CA PHE A 70 -7.88 -27.49 -1.46
C PHE A 70 -7.97 -28.99 -1.76
N LEU A 71 -7.70 -29.85 -0.78
CA LEU A 71 -7.84 -31.30 -0.92
C LEU A 71 -9.30 -31.71 -1.16
N GLY A 72 -10.24 -31.11 -0.42
CA GLY A 72 -11.68 -31.35 -0.59
C GLY A 72 -12.17 -30.98 -1.99
N ILE A 73 -11.77 -29.82 -2.51
CA ILE A 73 -12.04 -29.38 -3.89
C ILE A 73 -11.41 -30.34 -4.90
N THR A 74 -10.19 -30.81 -4.64
CA THR A 74 -9.50 -31.77 -5.52
C THR A 74 -10.25 -33.09 -5.61
N ILE A 75 -10.67 -33.64 -4.46
CA ILE A 75 -11.45 -34.89 -4.39
C ILE A 75 -12.81 -34.71 -5.08
N LEU A 76 -13.50 -33.60 -4.82
CA LEU A 76 -14.77 -33.29 -5.47
C LEU A 76 -14.61 -33.20 -6.98
N THR A 77 -13.60 -32.47 -7.46
CA THR A 77 -13.30 -32.33 -8.90
C THR A 77 -12.95 -33.68 -9.51
N TRP A 78 -12.14 -34.49 -8.83
CA TRP A 78 -11.77 -35.83 -9.27
C TRP A 78 -13.00 -36.73 -9.39
N TYR A 79 -13.88 -36.71 -8.40
CA TYR A 79 -15.13 -37.47 -8.43
C TYR A 79 -16.02 -37.04 -9.61
N MET A 80 -16.20 -35.72 -9.79
CA MET A 80 -16.97 -35.16 -10.89
C MET A 80 -16.40 -35.56 -12.27
N MET A 81 -15.09 -35.48 -12.44
CA MET A 81 -14.43 -35.81 -13.71
C MET A 81 -14.39 -37.31 -14.00
N ARG A 82 -14.28 -38.15 -12.96
CA ARG A 82 -14.16 -39.61 -13.10
C ARG A 82 -15.51 -40.30 -13.26
N TRP A 83 -16.51 -39.90 -12.48
CA TRP A 83 -17.74 -40.67 -12.32
C TRP A 83 -18.97 -40.03 -12.98
N LEU A 84 -19.07 -38.69 -13.02
CA LEU A 84 -20.24 -38.03 -13.59
C LEU A 84 -20.20 -37.99 -15.13
N VAL A 85 -21.40 -37.91 -15.73
CA VAL A 85 -21.58 -37.70 -17.18
C VAL A 85 -20.86 -36.44 -17.64
N PHE A 86 -20.93 -35.38 -16.85
CA PHE A 86 -20.28 -34.10 -17.12
C PHE A 86 -18.78 -34.25 -17.41
N GLY A 87 -18.05 -35.05 -16.61
CA GLY A 87 -16.63 -35.29 -16.85
C GLY A 87 -16.36 -35.93 -18.20
N ARG A 88 -17.12 -36.98 -18.55
CA ARG A 88 -17.00 -37.67 -19.85
C ARG A 88 -17.30 -36.74 -21.03
N GLU A 89 -18.31 -35.89 -20.90
CA GLU A 89 -18.64 -34.89 -21.92
C GLU A 89 -17.52 -33.85 -22.09
N VAL A 90 -16.91 -33.39 -20.99
CA VAL A 90 -15.76 -32.46 -21.04
C VAL A 90 -14.57 -33.08 -21.76
N TYR A 91 -14.21 -34.33 -21.46
CA TYR A 91 -13.14 -35.04 -22.16
C TYR A 91 -13.47 -35.26 -23.64
N ALA A 92 -14.71 -35.65 -23.97
CA ALA A 92 -15.13 -35.86 -25.36
C ALA A 92 -15.05 -34.58 -26.19
N ILE A 93 -15.55 -33.46 -25.66
CA ILE A 93 -15.47 -32.15 -26.31
C ILE A 93 -14.02 -31.72 -26.49
N GLY A 94 -13.18 -31.93 -25.48
CA GLY A 94 -11.76 -31.61 -25.56
C GLY A 94 -11.01 -32.43 -26.61
N ALA A 95 -11.42 -33.67 -26.86
CA ALA A 95 -10.78 -34.52 -27.87
C ALA A 95 -11.18 -34.13 -29.30
N ASN A 96 -12.48 -33.93 -29.53
CA ASN A 96 -12.99 -33.45 -30.81
C ASN A 96 -14.40 -32.87 -30.62
N GLU A 97 -14.51 -31.54 -30.66
CA GLU A 97 -15.76 -30.83 -30.46
C GLU A 97 -16.83 -31.18 -31.51
N THR A 98 -16.44 -31.32 -32.78
CA THR A 98 -17.34 -31.65 -33.88
C THR A 98 -17.90 -33.07 -33.70
N ALA A 99 -17.04 -34.03 -33.37
CA ALA A 99 -17.46 -35.41 -33.12
C ALA A 99 -18.37 -35.51 -31.88
N ALA A 100 -18.05 -34.78 -30.80
CA ALA A 100 -18.89 -34.73 -29.61
C ALA A 100 -20.31 -34.21 -29.94
N ARG A 101 -20.41 -33.16 -30.77
CA ARG A 101 -21.68 -32.60 -31.22
C ARG A 101 -22.49 -33.60 -32.05
N LEU A 102 -21.84 -34.28 -32.99
CA LEU A 102 -22.49 -35.31 -33.83
C LEU A 102 -22.95 -36.52 -33.01
N SER A 103 -22.27 -36.82 -31.91
CA SER A 103 -22.65 -37.86 -30.94
C SER A 103 -23.74 -37.41 -29.94
N GLY A 104 -24.37 -36.24 -30.16
CA GLY A 104 -25.51 -35.77 -29.35
C GLY A 104 -25.15 -34.99 -28.09
N ILE A 105 -23.86 -34.70 -27.84
CA ILE A 105 -23.44 -33.89 -26.68
C ILE A 105 -23.77 -32.42 -26.97
N ASN A 106 -24.51 -31.78 -26.06
CA ASN A 106 -24.78 -30.34 -26.16
C ASN A 106 -23.53 -29.55 -25.74
N VAL A 107 -22.63 -29.34 -26.70
CA VAL A 107 -21.33 -28.68 -26.49
C VAL A 107 -21.46 -27.32 -25.79
N SER A 108 -22.41 -26.49 -26.21
CA SER A 108 -22.59 -25.15 -25.64
C SER A 108 -22.93 -25.22 -24.15
N ARG A 109 -23.87 -26.10 -23.75
CA ARG A 109 -24.23 -26.29 -22.33
C ARG A 109 -23.08 -26.81 -21.50
N VAL A 110 -22.28 -27.74 -22.03
CA VAL A 110 -21.14 -28.30 -21.29
C VAL A 110 -20.05 -27.23 -21.13
N LYS A 111 -19.69 -26.50 -22.19
CA LYS A 111 -18.75 -25.37 -22.11
C LYS A 111 -19.19 -24.32 -21.10
N PHE A 112 -20.46 -23.92 -21.14
CA PHE A 112 -21.03 -22.97 -20.19
C PHE A 112 -20.87 -23.43 -18.73
N LYS A 113 -21.23 -24.68 -18.42
CA LYS A 113 -21.05 -25.26 -17.08
C LYS A 113 -19.58 -25.30 -16.66
N THR A 114 -18.67 -25.60 -17.58
CA THR A 114 -17.22 -25.59 -17.30
C THR A 114 -16.72 -24.21 -16.90
N TYR A 115 -17.14 -23.14 -17.60
CA TYR A 115 -16.77 -21.77 -17.22
C TYR A 115 -17.37 -21.35 -15.87
N LEU A 116 -18.61 -21.74 -15.60
CA LEU A 116 -19.24 -21.47 -14.31
C LEU A 116 -18.50 -22.19 -13.16
N TYR A 117 -18.12 -23.44 -13.36
CA TYR A 117 -17.33 -24.21 -12.41
C TYR A 117 -15.95 -23.59 -12.17
N CYS A 118 -15.23 -23.22 -13.24
CA CYS A 118 -13.95 -22.54 -13.14
C CYS A 118 -14.05 -21.24 -12.35
N ALA A 119 -15.08 -20.42 -12.61
CA ALA A 119 -15.29 -19.17 -11.89
C ALA A 119 -15.68 -19.39 -10.42
N LEU A 120 -16.42 -20.45 -10.10
CA LEU A 120 -16.70 -20.82 -8.70
C LEU A 120 -15.40 -21.13 -7.96
N LEU A 121 -14.51 -21.94 -8.54
CA LEU A 121 -13.21 -22.26 -7.95
C LEU A 121 -12.31 -21.02 -7.79
N ALA A 122 -12.30 -20.14 -8.79
CA ALA A 122 -11.57 -18.87 -8.71
C ALA A 122 -12.13 -17.97 -7.59
N GLY A 123 -13.46 -17.96 -7.40
CA GLY A 123 -14.11 -17.25 -6.29
C GLY A 123 -13.67 -17.77 -4.92
N PHE A 124 -13.63 -19.09 -4.71
CA PHE A 124 -13.11 -19.69 -3.48
C PHE A 124 -11.64 -19.34 -3.24
N SER A 125 -10.81 -19.41 -4.28
CA SER A 125 -9.41 -19.01 -4.20
C SER A 125 -9.26 -17.54 -3.78
N GLY A 126 -10.08 -16.65 -4.37
CA GLY A 126 -10.13 -15.23 -4.01
C GLY A 126 -10.52 -15.00 -2.55
N LEU A 127 -11.53 -15.71 -2.04
CA LEU A 127 -11.94 -15.60 -0.62
C LEU A 127 -10.82 -16.01 0.34
N ILE A 128 -10.13 -17.12 0.05
CA ILE A 128 -8.99 -17.57 0.87
C ILE A 128 -7.85 -16.55 0.81
N LEU A 129 -7.57 -15.98 -0.37
CA LEU A 129 -6.53 -14.98 -0.54
C LEU A 129 -6.84 -13.69 0.24
N THR A 130 -8.07 -13.17 0.14
CA THR A 130 -8.54 -12.01 0.91
C THR A 130 -8.44 -12.27 2.41
N SER A 131 -8.87 -13.45 2.88
CA SER A 131 -8.73 -13.85 4.28
C SER A 131 -7.27 -13.95 4.73
N ARG A 132 -6.36 -14.35 3.84
CA ARG A 132 -4.92 -14.42 4.13
C ARG A 132 -4.26 -13.04 4.18
N MET A 133 -4.67 -12.11 3.33
CA MET A 133 -4.10 -10.76 3.24
C MET A 133 -4.76 -9.77 4.20
N GLU A 134 -5.90 -10.13 4.81
CA GLU A 134 -6.74 -9.24 5.63
C GLU A 134 -7.14 -7.95 4.88
N SER A 135 -7.13 -8.00 3.56
CA SER A 135 -7.47 -6.89 2.68
C SER A 135 -7.95 -7.38 1.31
N GLY A 136 -8.82 -6.58 0.69
CA GLY A 136 -9.17 -6.71 -0.70
C GLY A 136 -8.16 -5.93 -1.55
N GLU A 137 -7.35 -6.66 -2.31
CA GLU A 137 -6.27 -6.10 -3.13
C GLU A 137 -6.61 -6.16 -4.63
N PRO A 138 -7.13 -5.09 -5.24
CA PRO A 138 -7.64 -5.11 -6.61
C PRO A 138 -6.53 -5.06 -7.67
N GLY A 139 -5.38 -4.47 -7.33
CA GLY A 139 -4.27 -4.26 -8.25
C GLY A 139 -3.32 -5.44 -8.28
N GLN A 140 -2.87 -5.90 -7.11
CA GLN A 140 -1.78 -6.87 -6.99
C GLN A 140 -2.22 -8.32 -6.80
N ALA A 141 -3.45 -8.58 -6.35
CA ALA A 141 -3.89 -9.95 -6.06
C ALA A 141 -4.00 -10.79 -7.34
N GLY A 142 -3.55 -12.04 -7.24
CA GLY A 142 -3.71 -13.05 -8.27
C GLY A 142 -3.07 -12.70 -9.62
N ILE A 143 -2.13 -11.77 -9.67
CA ILE A 143 -1.41 -11.43 -10.91
C ILE A 143 -0.70 -12.69 -11.43
N PHE A 144 -0.92 -13.03 -12.70
CA PHE A 144 -0.34 -14.17 -13.39
C PHE A 144 -0.69 -15.54 -12.79
N TRP A 145 -1.69 -15.63 -11.91
CA TRP A 145 -2.14 -16.92 -11.38
C TRP A 145 -2.82 -17.79 -12.44
N GLU A 146 -3.36 -17.17 -13.50
CA GLU A 146 -3.80 -17.87 -14.70
C GLU A 146 -2.66 -18.63 -15.38
N LEU A 147 -1.43 -18.08 -15.38
CA LEU A 147 -0.25 -18.75 -15.92
C LEU A 147 0.22 -19.87 -14.99
N ASP A 148 0.17 -19.66 -13.67
CA ASP A 148 0.47 -20.72 -12.69
C ASP A 148 -0.50 -21.90 -12.82
N ALA A 149 -1.79 -21.63 -13.05
CA ALA A 149 -2.80 -22.66 -13.28
C ALA A 149 -2.51 -23.47 -14.56
N ILE A 150 -2.15 -22.79 -15.66
CA ILE A 150 -1.72 -23.45 -16.91
C ILE A 150 -0.46 -24.29 -16.66
N ALA A 151 0.54 -23.74 -15.97
CA ALA A 151 1.78 -24.44 -15.63
C ALA A 151 1.50 -25.74 -14.87
N ALA A 152 0.66 -25.65 -13.83
CA ALA A 152 0.30 -26.78 -12.99
C ALA A 152 -0.37 -27.91 -13.77
N VAL A 153 -1.36 -27.60 -14.62
CA VAL A 153 -2.07 -28.66 -15.38
C VAL A 153 -1.20 -29.28 -16.47
N VAL A 154 -0.30 -28.50 -17.10
CA VAL A 154 0.63 -28.97 -18.14
C VAL A 154 1.72 -29.86 -17.52
N ILE A 155 2.36 -29.42 -16.43
CA ILE A 155 3.32 -30.25 -15.66
C ILE A 155 2.65 -31.52 -15.16
N GLY A 156 1.38 -31.41 -14.75
CA GLY A 156 0.53 -32.55 -14.37
C GLY A 156 0.15 -33.50 -15.50
N GLY A 157 0.54 -33.21 -16.75
CA GLY A 157 0.32 -34.08 -17.91
C GLY A 157 -1.03 -33.91 -18.61
N THR A 158 -1.75 -32.81 -18.37
CA THR A 158 -2.96 -32.46 -19.15
C THR A 158 -2.55 -31.93 -20.52
N SER A 159 -3.18 -32.41 -21.60
CA SER A 159 -2.86 -31.95 -22.95
C SER A 159 -3.42 -30.55 -23.21
N ILE A 160 -2.58 -29.66 -23.72
CA ILE A 160 -2.98 -28.31 -24.19
C ILE A 160 -3.97 -28.41 -25.36
N ARG A 161 -3.91 -29.49 -26.15
CA ARG A 161 -4.83 -29.72 -27.27
C ARG A 161 -6.21 -30.22 -26.80
N GLY A 162 -6.34 -30.61 -25.54
CA GLY A 162 -7.58 -31.11 -24.95
C GLY A 162 -7.76 -32.62 -25.08
N GLY A 163 -8.79 -33.14 -24.41
CA GLY A 163 -9.22 -34.54 -24.53
C GLY A 163 -8.49 -35.55 -23.63
N SER A 164 -7.37 -35.16 -23.02
CA SER A 164 -6.62 -36.01 -22.10
C SER A 164 -6.06 -35.22 -20.90
N GLY A 165 -6.10 -35.83 -19.72
CA GLY A 165 -5.57 -35.23 -18.49
C GLY A 165 -6.06 -35.94 -17.22
N SER A 166 -5.40 -35.66 -16.10
CA SER A 166 -5.69 -36.26 -14.80
C SER A 166 -5.81 -35.19 -13.73
N VAL A 167 -6.89 -35.23 -12.93
CA VAL A 167 -7.07 -34.32 -11.79
C VAL A 167 -5.94 -34.50 -10.76
N TRP A 168 -5.50 -35.73 -10.52
CA TRP A 168 -4.36 -36.00 -9.63
C TRP A 168 -3.04 -35.50 -10.22
N GLY A 169 -2.89 -35.54 -11.54
CA GLY A 169 -1.75 -34.93 -12.22
C GLY A 169 -1.71 -33.42 -12.01
N ALA A 170 -2.84 -32.74 -12.23
CA ALA A 170 -2.97 -31.30 -11.97
C ALA A 170 -2.72 -30.92 -10.51
N PHE A 171 -3.19 -31.74 -9.56
CA PHE A 171 -2.91 -31.56 -8.13
C PHE A 171 -1.40 -31.61 -7.83
N VAL A 172 -0.69 -32.63 -8.33
CA VAL A 172 0.77 -32.75 -8.17
C VAL A 172 1.49 -31.58 -8.86
N GLY A 173 1.07 -31.19 -10.06
CA GLY A 173 1.63 -30.03 -10.75
C GLY A 173 1.45 -28.72 -9.97
N ALA A 174 0.27 -28.51 -9.37
CA ALA A 174 0.01 -27.35 -8.51
C ALA A 174 0.88 -27.34 -7.25
N LEU A 175 1.10 -28.51 -6.63
CA LEU A 175 2.04 -28.65 -5.52
C LEU A 175 3.48 -28.32 -5.93
N ILE A 176 3.92 -28.77 -7.12
CA ILE A 176 5.26 -28.44 -7.63
C ILE A 176 5.41 -26.93 -7.80
N ILE A 177 4.46 -26.27 -8.47
CA ILE A 177 4.48 -24.80 -8.65
C ILE A 177 4.47 -24.08 -7.28
N GLY A 178 3.64 -24.54 -6.34
CA GLY A 178 3.58 -23.99 -4.99
C GLY A 178 4.88 -24.15 -4.19
N ILE A 179 5.51 -25.34 -4.26
CA ILE A 179 6.79 -25.62 -3.60
C ILE A 179 7.91 -24.77 -4.19
N VAL A 180 7.97 -24.64 -5.52
CA VAL A 180 8.96 -23.78 -6.19
C VAL A 180 8.80 -22.33 -5.76
N ALA A 181 7.57 -21.82 -5.74
CA ALA A 181 7.29 -20.46 -5.27
C ALA A 181 7.70 -20.27 -3.79
N ASN A 182 7.39 -21.25 -2.93
CA ASN A 182 7.77 -21.20 -1.53
C ASN A 182 9.29 -21.29 -1.33
N LEU A 183 9.98 -22.12 -2.11
CA LEU A 183 11.43 -22.27 -2.04
C LEU A 183 12.13 -20.96 -2.43
N PHE A 184 11.70 -20.31 -3.51
CA PHE A 184 12.22 -18.99 -3.87
C PHE A 184 11.97 -17.95 -2.79
N ASN A 185 10.80 -17.99 -2.14
CA ASN A 185 10.51 -17.10 -1.03
C ASN A 185 11.43 -17.36 0.19
N LEU A 186 11.65 -18.62 0.55
CA LEU A 186 12.56 -19.00 1.66
C LEU A 186 14.01 -18.67 1.35
N LEU A 187 14.40 -18.80 0.09
CA LEU A 187 15.69 -18.33 -0.41
C LEU A 187 15.68 -16.81 -0.59
N GLY A 188 14.66 -16.04 -0.23
CA GLY A 188 14.67 -14.57 -0.36
C GLY A 188 14.83 -14.04 -1.79
N VAL A 189 14.56 -14.86 -2.81
CA VAL A 189 14.59 -14.47 -4.23
C VAL A 189 13.45 -13.49 -4.50
N GLY A 190 13.78 -12.34 -5.08
CA GLY A 190 12.82 -11.27 -5.36
C GLY A 190 11.63 -11.73 -6.22
N PRO A 191 10.41 -11.21 -6.02
CA PRO A 191 9.21 -11.63 -6.75
C PRO A 191 9.34 -11.56 -8.29
N SER A 192 10.07 -10.58 -8.81
CA SER A 192 10.30 -10.43 -10.25
C SER A 192 11.04 -11.64 -10.84
N TRP A 193 12.04 -12.17 -10.13
CA TRP A 193 12.78 -13.36 -10.56
C TRP A 193 11.96 -14.63 -10.45
N GLN A 194 11.03 -14.69 -9.49
CA GLN A 194 10.08 -15.78 -9.41
C GLN A 194 9.20 -15.85 -10.66
N GLN A 195 8.79 -14.70 -11.22
CA GLN A 195 8.02 -14.65 -12.47
C GLN A 195 8.83 -15.15 -13.67
N VAL A 196 10.11 -14.74 -13.79
CA VAL A 196 11.01 -15.22 -14.85
C VAL A 196 11.16 -16.74 -14.77
N ALA A 197 11.40 -17.27 -13.56
CA ALA A 197 11.54 -18.71 -13.35
C ALA A 197 10.24 -19.46 -13.67
N LYS A 198 9.08 -18.98 -13.20
CA LYS A 198 7.76 -19.53 -13.53
C LYS A 198 7.49 -19.55 -15.04
N GLY A 199 7.75 -18.44 -15.74
CA GLY A 199 7.60 -18.36 -17.19
C GLY A 199 8.49 -19.35 -17.93
N SER A 200 9.73 -19.50 -17.47
CA SER A 200 10.70 -20.47 -18.01
C SER A 200 10.23 -21.91 -17.83
N ILE A 201 9.70 -22.23 -16.64
CA ILE A 201 9.11 -23.54 -16.31
C ILE A 201 7.94 -23.85 -17.27
N ILE A 202 7.07 -22.88 -17.54
CA ILE A 202 5.93 -23.05 -18.46
C ILE A 202 6.43 -23.36 -19.88
N ILE A 203 7.36 -22.56 -20.42
CA ILE A 203 7.88 -22.77 -21.78
C ILE A 203 8.49 -24.17 -21.90
N VAL A 204 9.32 -24.57 -20.95
CA VAL A 204 9.92 -25.91 -20.92
C VAL A 204 8.85 -27.00 -20.90
N ALA A 205 7.84 -26.88 -20.03
CA ALA A 205 6.78 -27.87 -19.92
C ALA A 205 5.99 -28.02 -21.22
N VAL A 206 5.63 -26.89 -21.84
CA VAL A 206 4.91 -26.84 -23.13
C VAL A 206 5.75 -27.43 -24.26
N MET A 207 7.04 -27.08 -24.36
CA MET A 207 7.93 -27.61 -25.40
C MET A 207 8.08 -29.13 -25.30
N LEU A 208 8.26 -29.64 -24.08
CA LEU A 208 8.35 -31.08 -23.84
C LEU A 208 7.06 -31.81 -24.23
N GLN A 209 5.91 -31.24 -23.91
CA GLN A 209 4.63 -31.81 -24.31
C GLN A 209 4.47 -31.82 -25.84
N ALA A 210 4.83 -30.72 -26.51
CA ALA A 210 4.81 -30.64 -27.97
C ALA A 210 5.75 -31.67 -28.64
N MET A 211 6.90 -31.96 -28.03
CA MET A 211 7.83 -33.00 -28.51
C MET A 211 7.29 -34.41 -28.28
N SER A 212 6.68 -34.67 -27.13
CA SER A 212 6.05 -35.96 -26.79
C SER A 212 4.89 -36.28 -27.74
N ASP A 213 4.04 -35.29 -28.02
CA ASP A 213 2.85 -35.46 -28.89
C ASP A 213 3.20 -35.68 -30.37
N ARG A 214 4.41 -35.28 -30.81
CA ARG A 214 4.89 -35.48 -32.19
C ARG A 214 5.51 -36.86 -32.44
N GLY A 215 5.47 -37.78 -31.47
CA GLY A 215 5.98 -39.14 -31.66
C GLY A 215 7.48 -39.20 -31.90
N PHE A 216 8.26 -38.23 -31.40
CA PHE A 216 9.72 -38.27 -31.44
C PHE A 216 10.27 -39.31 -30.45
N SER A 217 10.06 -40.60 -30.75
CA SER A 217 10.55 -41.73 -29.95
C SER A 217 12.06 -41.99 -30.11
N ASN A 218 12.82 -41.11 -30.76
CA ASN A 218 14.25 -41.29 -31.01
C ASN A 218 15.18 -40.41 -30.17
N PHE A 219 14.66 -39.58 -29.25
CA PHE A 219 15.54 -38.93 -28.28
C PHE A 219 15.85 -39.90 -27.13
N LYS A 220 17.00 -40.60 -27.20
CA LYS A 220 17.49 -41.46 -26.12
C LYS A 220 17.99 -40.58 -24.95
N ILE A 221 17.05 -40.12 -24.12
CA ILE A 221 17.27 -39.39 -22.85
C ILE A 221 18.20 -40.16 -21.87
N ARG A 222 18.40 -41.47 -22.09
CA ARG A 222 19.25 -42.34 -21.27
C ARG A 222 20.70 -41.86 -21.12
N ASN A 223 21.20 -41.03 -22.04
CA ASN A 223 22.59 -40.58 -22.03
C ASN A 223 22.82 -39.25 -21.29
N PHE A 224 21.76 -38.53 -20.92
CA PHE A 224 21.91 -37.22 -20.24
C PHE A 224 21.85 -37.32 -18.71
N PHE A 225 21.22 -38.37 -18.14
CA PHE A 225 21.14 -38.56 -16.70
C PHE A 225 21.17 -40.06 -16.33
N PRO A 226 22.31 -40.60 -15.84
CA PRO A 226 22.46 -42.05 -15.62
C PRO A 226 21.77 -42.61 -14.36
N ALA A 227 21.11 -41.80 -13.53
CA ALA A 227 20.89 -42.13 -12.11
C ALA A 227 19.43 -42.21 -11.61
N ILE A 228 18.42 -42.34 -12.48
CA ILE A 228 17.05 -42.63 -12.02
C ILE A 228 16.60 -43.97 -12.61
N GLY A 229 16.88 -45.03 -11.85
CA GLY A 229 16.59 -46.41 -12.21
C GLY A 229 15.08 -46.70 -12.36
N SER A 230 14.78 -47.61 -13.30
CA SER A 230 13.63 -48.52 -13.52
C SER A 230 12.26 -48.32 -12.81
N GLY A 231 11.92 -47.15 -12.31
CA GLY A 231 10.59 -46.83 -11.77
C GLY A 231 9.57 -46.48 -12.86
N LYS A 232 8.30 -46.84 -12.61
CA LYS A 232 7.08 -46.64 -13.42
C LYS A 232 7.18 -45.53 -14.49
N THR A 233 6.80 -45.88 -15.74
CA THR A 233 6.88 -45.05 -16.96
C THR A 233 6.29 -43.64 -16.85
N TRP A 234 5.36 -43.40 -15.92
CA TRP A 234 4.73 -42.10 -15.67
C TRP A 234 5.63 -41.10 -14.90
N LEU A 235 6.73 -41.54 -14.29
CA LEU A 235 7.71 -40.67 -13.60
C LEU A 235 8.72 -40.01 -14.55
N LYS A 236 8.93 -40.57 -15.74
CA LYS A 236 9.91 -40.08 -16.73
C LYS A 236 9.68 -38.63 -17.21
N PRO A 237 8.45 -38.18 -17.53
CA PRO A 237 8.21 -36.79 -17.89
C PRO A 237 8.47 -35.85 -16.70
N ILE A 238 8.09 -36.26 -15.49
CA ILE A 238 8.29 -35.48 -14.26
C ILE A 238 9.79 -35.29 -13.97
N SER A 239 10.59 -36.36 -14.09
CA SER A 239 12.04 -36.29 -13.89
C SER A 239 12.75 -35.45 -14.95
N LEU A 240 12.27 -35.47 -16.20
CA LEU A 240 12.85 -34.67 -17.29
C LEU A 240 12.52 -33.18 -17.10
N VAL A 241 11.27 -32.86 -16.75
CA VAL A 241 10.85 -31.50 -16.41
C VAL A 241 11.68 -30.99 -15.24
N ALA A 242 11.81 -31.75 -14.16
CA ALA A 242 12.63 -31.36 -13.01
C ALA A 242 14.11 -31.14 -13.39
N ALA A 243 14.70 -32.00 -14.21
CA ALA A 243 16.09 -31.88 -14.63
C ALA A 243 16.34 -30.64 -15.51
N ILE A 244 15.42 -30.30 -16.43
CA ILE A 244 15.55 -29.10 -17.26
C ILE A 244 15.29 -27.85 -16.43
N ILE A 245 14.36 -27.89 -15.47
CA ILE A 245 14.18 -26.79 -14.50
C ILE A 245 15.49 -26.54 -13.75
N ILE A 246 16.13 -27.59 -13.24
CA ILE A 246 17.42 -27.48 -12.55
C ILE A 246 18.50 -26.93 -13.50
N PHE A 247 18.54 -27.38 -14.75
CA PHE A 247 19.51 -26.93 -15.75
C PHE A 247 19.33 -25.46 -16.14
N VAL A 248 18.10 -25.04 -16.45
CA VAL A 248 17.79 -23.66 -16.86
C VAL A 248 17.98 -22.69 -15.70
N ASN A 249 17.47 -23.03 -14.50
CA ASN A 249 17.68 -22.20 -13.32
C ASN A 249 19.17 -22.20 -12.89
N GLY A 250 19.87 -23.33 -13.06
CA GLY A 250 21.30 -23.42 -12.83
C GLY A 250 22.09 -22.50 -13.76
N ILE A 251 21.79 -22.49 -15.07
CA ILE A 251 22.40 -21.55 -16.02
C ILE A 251 22.09 -20.11 -15.63
N LEU A 252 20.83 -19.78 -15.33
CA LEU A 252 20.47 -18.43 -14.90
C LEU A 252 21.23 -18.00 -13.64
N PHE A 253 21.38 -18.90 -12.68
CA PHE A 253 22.16 -18.67 -11.46
C PHE A 253 23.64 -18.43 -11.76
N PHE A 254 24.27 -19.22 -12.63
CA PHE A 254 25.69 -19.06 -12.96
C PHE A 254 25.97 -17.87 -13.88
N SER A 255 25.09 -17.60 -14.85
CA SER A 255 25.25 -16.51 -15.81
C SER A 255 24.91 -15.15 -15.21
N VAL A 256 24.07 -15.10 -14.17
CA VAL A 256 23.62 -13.85 -13.58
C VAL A 256 23.49 -13.95 -12.05
N SER A 257 24.52 -14.49 -11.41
CA SER A 257 24.55 -14.79 -9.97
C SER A 257 24.24 -13.60 -9.07
N SER A 258 24.69 -12.40 -9.46
CA SER A 258 24.40 -11.14 -8.75
C SER A 258 22.90 -10.82 -8.68
N LEU A 259 22.07 -11.36 -9.59
CA LEU A 259 20.62 -11.20 -9.57
C LEU A 259 19.93 -12.19 -8.61
N PHE A 260 20.64 -13.22 -8.17
CA PHE A 260 20.24 -14.18 -7.14
C PHE A 260 20.92 -13.91 -5.79
N GLU A 261 21.62 -12.77 -5.64
CA GLU A 261 22.12 -12.35 -4.33
C GLU A 261 20.95 -11.98 -3.42
N ILE A 262 20.87 -12.68 -2.30
CA ILE A 262 19.77 -12.59 -1.35
C ILE A 262 20.22 -11.70 -0.22
N ASP A 263 19.75 -10.46 -0.25
CA ASP A 263 19.89 -9.58 0.88
C ASP A 263 18.83 -9.93 1.93
N LEU A 264 19.25 -10.69 2.95
CA LEU A 264 18.39 -11.17 4.04
C LEU A 264 17.71 -10.03 4.82
N ALA A 265 18.21 -8.80 4.72
CA ALA A 265 17.58 -7.62 5.30
C ALA A 265 16.26 -7.21 4.61
N LYS A 266 16.04 -7.62 3.35
CA LYS A 266 14.88 -7.20 2.55
C LYS A 266 13.55 -7.56 3.19
N ALA A 267 13.43 -8.79 3.70
CA ALA A 267 12.19 -9.30 4.27
C ALA A 267 11.76 -8.53 5.55
N PRO A 268 12.62 -8.41 6.59
CA PRO A 268 12.29 -7.61 7.77
C PRO A 268 12.06 -6.14 7.43
N TYR A 269 12.84 -5.54 6.52
CA TYR A 269 12.61 -4.18 6.03
C TYR A 269 11.23 -4.01 5.39
N THR A 270 10.85 -4.90 4.47
CA THR A 270 9.56 -4.82 3.77
C THR A 270 8.39 -4.90 4.77
N ARG A 271 8.53 -5.75 5.80
CA ARG A 271 7.54 -5.86 6.87
C ARG A 271 7.42 -4.56 7.67
N ALA A 272 8.55 -3.96 8.04
CA ALA A 272 8.59 -2.68 8.75
C ALA A 272 7.94 -1.55 7.91
N ASN A 273 8.31 -1.46 6.63
CA ASN A 273 7.77 -0.48 5.69
C ASN A 273 6.26 -0.60 5.48
N ASN A 274 5.72 -1.82 5.39
CA ASN A 274 4.28 -2.01 5.31
C ASN A 274 3.56 -1.54 6.58
N LEU A 275 4.16 -1.72 7.76
CA LEU A 275 3.60 -1.23 9.02
C LEU A 275 3.67 0.30 9.11
N GLU A 276 4.74 0.92 8.64
CA GLU A 276 4.85 2.38 8.54
C GLU A 276 3.77 2.96 7.61
N LEU A 277 3.63 2.41 6.40
CA LEU A 277 2.63 2.85 5.42
C LEU A 277 1.19 2.68 5.92
N THR A 278 0.95 1.67 6.75
CA THR A 278 -0.35 1.42 7.41
C THR A 278 -0.50 2.14 8.76
N ARG A 279 0.41 3.08 9.07
CA ARG A 279 0.41 3.92 10.28
C ARG A 279 0.51 3.14 11.60
N VAL A 280 1.05 1.93 11.57
CA VAL A 280 1.31 1.08 12.74
C VAL A 280 2.76 1.31 13.22
N TYR A 281 3.08 2.57 13.53
CA TYR A 281 4.45 3.04 13.74
C TYR A 281 5.20 2.35 14.90
N HIS A 282 4.52 2.12 16.02
CA HIS A 282 5.10 1.46 17.20
C HIS A 282 5.63 0.04 16.92
N ARG A 283 5.12 -0.65 15.88
CA ARG A 283 5.62 -1.97 15.45
C ARG A 283 6.64 -1.88 14.32
N ALA A 284 6.62 -0.79 13.56
CA ALA A 284 7.54 -0.57 12.45
C ALA A 284 8.96 -0.28 12.97
N ILE A 285 9.11 0.60 13.97
CA ILE A 285 10.41 1.05 14.49
C ILE A 285 11.29 -0.13 14.95
N PRO A 286 10.84 -1.05 15.81
CA PRO A 286 11.69 -2.17 16.26
C PRO A 286 12.12 -3.10 15.12
N LEU A 287 11.31 -3.24 14.07
CA LEU A 287 11.66 -4.06 12.90
C LEU A 287 12.70 -3.37 12.01
N TYR A 288 12.66 -2.03 11.91
CA TYR A 288 13.73 -1.28 11.26
C TYR A 288 15.03 -1.34 12.06
N GLU A 289 14.97 -1.26 13.39
CA GLU A 289 16.14 -1.44 14.26
C GLU A 289 16.73 -2.84 14.09
N GLU A 290 15.90 -3.90 14.03
CA GLU A 290 16.34 -5.27 13.75
C GLU A 290 17.11 -5.35 12.42
N VAL A 291 16.63 -4.67 11.36
CA VAL A 291 17.34 -4.64 10.07
C VAL A 291 18.73 -4.03 10.22
N ILE A 292 18.84 -2.91 10.93
CA ILE A 292 20.10 -2.18 11.12
C ILE A 292 21.09 -3.00 11.95
N GLU A 293 20.63 -3.61 13.04
CA GLU A 293 21.48 -4.40 13.94
C GLU A 293 21.94 -5.70 13.31
N ARG A 294 21.04 -6.39 12.61
CA ARG A 294 21.30 -7.74 12.11
C ARG A 294 22.00 -7.75 10.75
N PHE A 295 21.84 -6.69 9.96
CA PHE A 295 22.37 -6.60 8.61
C PHE A 295 23.04 -5.24 8.33
N PRO A 296 24.10 -4.87 9.06
CA PRO A 296 24.71 -3.53 9.00
C PRO A 296 25.28 -3.16 7.63
N GLU A 297 25.67 -4.14 6.81
CA GLU A 297 26.22 -3.93 5.46
C GLU A 297 25.13 -3.91 4.36
N SER A 298 23.85 -4.06 4.73
CA SER A 298 22.76 -4.10 3.76
C SER A 298 22.39 -2.72 3.23
N LYS A 299 22.02 -2.64 1.95
CA LYS A 299 21.43 -1.43 1.36
C LYS A 299 20.12 -0.99 2.03
N TYR A 300 19.42 -1.89 2.74
CA TYR A 300 18.19 -1.58 3.45
C TYR A 300 18.43 -0.87 4.79
N VAL A 301 19.68 -0.75 5.25
CA VAL A 301 20.02 -0.01 6.47
C VAL A 301 19.67 1.46 6.35
N LEU A 302 20.06 2.11 5.25
CA LEU A 302 19.74 3.50 4.99
C LEU A 302 18.22 3.72 4.95
N LEU A 303 17.52 2.87 4.20
CA LEU A 303 16.06 2.93 4.10
C LEU A 303 15.38 2.71 5.45
N SER A 304 15.91 1.83 6.30
CA SER A 304 15.40 1.58 7.64
C SER A 304 15.58 2.79 8.55
N ARG A 305 16.71 3.52 8.44
CA ARG A 305 16.93 4.77 9.18
C ARG A 305 15.93 5.85 8.77
N VAL A 306 15.65 5.97 7.48
CA VAL A 306 14.60 6.88 6.96
C VAL A 306 13.23 6.48 7.51
N GLY A 307 12.90 5.18 7.48
CA GLY A 307 11.65 4.65 8.01
C GLY A 307 11.47 4.90 9.51
N ILE A 308 12.54 4.80 10.31
CA ILE A 308 12.51 5.16 11.75
C ILE A 308 12.18 6.65 11.93
N ALA A 309 12.83 7.53 11.15
CA ALA A 309 12.57 8.97 11.24
C ALA A 309 11.12 9.33 10.90
N ASN A 310 10.59 8.75 9.81
CA ASN A 310 9.21 8.92 9.38
C ASN A 310 8.22 8.35 10.42
N ALA A 311 8.47 7.13 10.92
CA ALA A 311 7.61 6.47 11.88
C ALA A 311 7.58 7.19 13.22
N ALA A 312 8.73 7.72 13.69
CA ALA A 312 8.80 8.53 14.91
C ALA A 312 7.96 9.81 14.77
N ARG A 313 8.06 10.51 13.63
CA ARG A 313 7.22 11.68 13.33
C ARG A 313 5.74 11.31 13.32
N GLY A 314 5.38 10.20 12.65
CA GLY A 314 4.00 9.70 12.60
C GLY A 314 3.42 9.28 13.95
N LEU A 315 4.27 8.83 14.88
CA LEU A 315 3.90 8.51 16.26
C LEU A 315 3.71 9.76 17.13
N GLY A 316 4.22 10.93 16.68
CA GLY A 316 4.26 12.17 17.45
C GLY A 316 5.49 12.30 18.36
N ASP A 317 6.47 11.40 18.27
CA ASP A 317 7.76 11.53 18.95
C ASP A 317 8.69 12.42 18.12
N LEU A 318 8.42 13.74 18.18
CA LEU A 318 9.11 14.74 17.38
C LEU A 318 10.60 14.84 17.72
N ALA A 319 10.97 14.57 18.98
CA ALA A 319 12.37 14.59 19.42
C ALA A 319 13.17 13.44 18.79
N LEU A 320 12.62 12.22 18.79
CA LEU A 320 13.24 11.08 18.12
C LEU A 320 13.31 11.27 16.61
N ALA A 321 12.25 11.82 16.01
CA ALA A 321 12.21 12.12 14.58
C ALA A 321 13.32 13.12 14.20
N GLU A 322 13.45 14.22 14.96
CA GLU A 322 14.44 15.26 14.68
C GLU A 322 15.87 14.71 14.81
N ASN A 323 16.15 13.93 15.86
CA ASN A 323 17.45 13.29 16.04
C ASN A 323 17.76 12.31 14.89
N SER A 324 16.76 11.54 14.44
CA SER A 324 16.92 10.59 13.35
C SER A 324 17.21 11.29 12.01
N TYR A 325 16.48 12.35 11.67
CA TYR A 325 16.76 13.13 10.46
C TYR A 325 18.10 13.89 10.54
N ALA A 326 18.47 14.42 11.71
CA ALA A 326 19.76 15.08 11.89
C ALA A 326 20.95 14.12 11.65
N LYS A 327 20.83 12.85 12.03
CA LYS A 327 21.83 11.82 11.71
C LYS A 327 21.89 11.55 10.20
N LEU A 328 20.73 11.41 9.55
CA LEU A 328 20.62 11.20 8.10
C LEU A 328 21.20 12.36 7.30
N LEU A 329 21.10 13.60 7.79
CA LEU A 329 21.63 14.78 7.11
C LEU A 329 23.14 14.69 6.87
N LYS A 330 23.89 14.08 7.80
CA LYS A 330 25.33 13.83 7.64
C LYS A 330 25.64 12.84 6.51
N GLU A 331 24.73 11.91 6.26
CA GLU A 331 24.86 10.93 5.18
C GLU A 331 24.42 11.54 3.83
N VAL A 332 23.43 12.43 3.82
CA VAL A 332 22.98 13.19 2.62
C VAL A 332 24.10 14.04 2.03
N SER A 333 24.90 14.69 2.87
CA SER A 333 26.03 15.54 2.44
C SER A 333 27.25 14.74 1.94
N SER A 334 27.30 13.43 2.18
CA SER A 334 28.41 12.55 1.74
C SER A 334 28.37 12.18 0.24
N GLY A 335 27.25 12.41 -0.43
CA GLY A 335 27.06 12.04 -1.85
C GLY A 335 26.83 10.54 -2.13
N LEU A 336 26.82 9.70 -1.10
CA LEU A 336 26.62 8.24 -1.21
C LEU A 336 25.15 7.82 -1.39
N ILE A 337 24.22 8.77 -1.24
CA ILE A 337 22.77 8.53 -1.29
C ILE A 337 22.22 8.94 -2.66
N SER A 338 21.29 8.16 -3.21
CA SER A 338 20.60 8.48 -4.46
C SER A 338 19.84 9.81 -4.39
N SER A 339 19.70 10.50 -5.53
CA SER A 339 19.06 11.82 -5.57
C SER A 339 17.62 11.81 -5.01
N GLU A 340 16.86 10.75 -5.32
CA GLU A 340 15.48 10.57 -4.87
C GLU A 340 15.38 10.47 -3.34
N ILE A 341 16.22 9.64 -2.72
CA ILE A 341 16.23 9.46 -1.26
C ILE A 341 16.68 10.75 -0.57
N ARG A 342 17.66 11.47 -1.13
CA ARG A 342 18.09 12.78 -0.58
C ARG A 342 16.96 13.79 -0.59
N TYR A 343 16.20 13.87 -1.68
CA TYR A 343 15.04 14.75 -1.77
C TYR A 343 14.01 14.41 -0.68
N ASP A 344 13.65 13.14 -0.52
CA ASP A 344 12.66 12.72 0.47
C ASP A 344 13.10 12.99 1.91
N ILE A 345 14.37 12.75 2.24
CA ILE A 345 14.92 13.07 3.57
C ILE A 345 14.81 14.56 3.84
N LEU A 346 15.30 15.40 2.92
CA LEU A 346 15.30 16.86 3.10
C LEU A 346 13.88 17.41 3.18
N LYS A 347 13.00 16.99 2.26
CA LYS A 347 11.57 17.36 2.24
C LYS A 347 10.88 17.00 3.55
N ASN A 348 11.02 15.76 4.02
CA ASN A 348 10.35 15.33 5.24
C ASN A 348 10.91 16.02 6.48
N TYR A 349 12.21 16.33 6.47
CA TYR A 349 12.86 17.02 7.57
C TYR A 349 12.43 18.49 7.67
N ILE A 350 12.37 19.23 6.55
CA ILE A 350 11.87 20.62 6.58
C ILE A 350 10.42 20.69 7.09
N SER A 351 9.56 19.74 6.71
CA SER A 351 8.19 19.68 7.22
C SER A 351 8.15 19.38 8.72
N LEU A 352 9.04 18.51 9.22
CA LEU A 352 9.17 18.30 10.66
C LEU A 352 9.60 19.59 11.38
N LEU A 353 10.56 20.34 10.82
CA LEU A 353 11.06 21.58 11.42
C LEU A 353 10.00 22.70 11.43
N GLN A 354 9.11 22.72 10.44
CA GLN A 354 7.91 23.55 10.45
C GLN A 354 6.95 23.13 11.58
N GLU A 355 6.74 21.82 11.77
CA GLU A 355 5.89 21.29 12.85
C GLU A 355 6.47 21.57 14.24
N THR A 356 7.79 21.54 14.41
CA THR A 356 8.45 21.82 15.69
C THR A 356 8.74 23.30 15.94
N GLY A 357 8.61 24.15 14.92
CA GLY A 357 8.94 25.58 15.00
C GLY A 357 10.45 25.88 15.10
N ASN A 358 11.31 24.94 14.73
CA ASN A 358 12.77 25.13 14.83
C ASN A 358 13.31 25.93 13.62
N ALA A 359 13.17 27.25 13.69
CA ALA A 359 13.48 28.18 12.61
C ALA A 359 14.96 28.16 12.18
N GLU A 360 15.89 28.14 13.14
CA GLU A 360 17.34 28.15 12.87
C GLU A 360 17.75 26.95 12.00
N LYS A 361 17.30 25.76 12.41
CA LYS A 361 17.61 24.51 11.72
C LYS A 361 16.83 24.36 10.41
N PHE A 362 15.63 24.96 10.33
CA PHE A 362 14.88 25.03 9.09
C PHE A 362 15.68 25.76 8.01
N GLU A 363 16.27 26.92 8.31
CA GLU A 363 17.07 27.67 7.33
C GLU A 363 18.24 26.85 6.79
N GLU A 364 18.97 26.15 7.68
CA GLU A 364 20.11 25.29 7.32
C GLU A 364 19.69 24.16 6.35
N VAL A 365 18.67 23.39 6.72
CA VAL A 365 18.22 22.24 5.93
C VAL A 365 17.54 22.68 4.64
N PHE A 366 16.80 23.79 4.67
CA PHE A 366 16.16 24.36 3.49
C PHE A 366 17.18 24.84 2.46
N ALA A 367 18.28 25.46 2.88
CA ALA A 367 19.36 25.87 1.96
C ALA A 367 19.95 24.66 1.21
N LEU A 368 20.09 23.51 1.87
CA LEU A 368 20.52 22.26 1.24
C LEU A 368 19.47 21.72 0.26
N LEU A 369 18.19 21.79 0.60
CA LEU A 369 17.10 21.39 -0.30
C LEU A 369 17.08 22.27 -1.54
N GLU A 370 17.16 23.59 -1.37
CA GLU A 370 17.12 24.56 -2.47
C GLU A 370 18.33 24.43 -3.41
N ALA A 371 19.53 24.23 -2.87
CA ALA A 371 20.73 24.06 -3.67
C ALA A 371 20.68 22.79 -4.55
N ASN A 372 20.06 21.71 -4.07
CA ASN A 372 20.01 20.43 -4.79
C ASN A 372 18.74 20.28 -5.65
N PHE A 373 17.63 20.92 -5.28
CA PHE A 373 16.29 20.70 -5.86
C PHE A 373 15.48 21.99 -6.05
N PRO A 374 15.98 23.01 -6.77
CA PRO A 374 15.45 24.39 -6.75
C PRO A 374 14.01 24.53 -7.28
N GLU A 375 13.57 23.64 -8.18
CA GLU A 375 12.31 23.74 -8.94
C GLU A 375 11.20 22.79 -8.43
N THR A 376 11.27 22.36 -7.17
CA THR A 376 10.27 21.45 -6.57
C THR A 376 9.17 22.21 -5.83
N ASP A 377 8.02 21.57 -5.61
CA ASP A 377 6.95 22.20 -4.84
C ASP A 377 7.38 22.41 -3.37
N ALA A 378 8.17 21.50 -2.81
CA ALA A 378 8.76 21.64 -1.49
C ALA A 378 9.67 22.88 -1.37
N THR A 379 10.46 23.20 -2.41
CA THR A 379 11.27 24.43 -2.40
C THR A 379 10.43 25.69 -2.53
N LYS A 380 9.36 25.67 -3.34
CA LYS A 380 8.43 26.81 -3.44
C LYS A 380 7.75 27.09 -2.09
N GLU A 381 7.22 26.06 -1.44
CA GLU A 381 6.58 26.17 -0.12
C GLU A 381 7.58 26.62 0.95
N GLY A 382 8.79 26.05 0.95
CA GLY A 382 9.82 26.42 1.91
C GLY A 382 10.31 27.87 1.77
N ARG A 383 10.36 28.45 0.56
CA ARG A 383 10.66 29.89 0.37
C ARG A 383 9.61 30.77 1.04
N ILE A 384 8.34 30.40 0.92
CA ILE A 384 7.24 31.14 1.54
C ILE A 384 7.41 31.13 3.06
N TYR A 385 7.64 29.95 3.64
CA TYR A 385 7.86 29.81 5.08
C TYR A 385 9.11 30.55 5.57
N LEU A 386 10.23 30.49 4.83
CA LEU A 386 11.45 31.22 5.15
C LEU A 386 11.23 32.74 5.17
N ASN A 387 10.47 33.27 4.20
CA ASN A 387 10.10 34.68 4.17
C ASN A 387 9.23 35.08 5.36
N GLN A 388 8.31 34.20 5.79
CA GLN A 388 7.50 34.41 6.99
C GLN A 388 8.37 34.45 8.25
N LEU A 389 9.29 33.49 8.43
CA LEU A 389 10.24 33.48 9.55
C LEU A 389 11.07 34.77 9.62
N ARG A 390 11.59 35.24 8.48
CA ARG A 390 12.39 36.48 8.41
C ARG A 390 11.56 37.73 8.68
N ALA A 391 10.32 37.76 8.19
CA ALA A 391 9.39 38.85 8.48
C ALA A 391 9.02 38.89 9.97
N ALA A 392 8.78 37.74 10.59
CA ALA A 392 8.51 37.61 12.03
C ALA A 392 9.72 38.03 12.87
N ALA A 393 10.94 37.60 12.53
CA ALA A 393 12.16 38.01 13.20
C ALA A 393 12.38 39.54 13.12
N LYS A 394 12.15 40.13 11.95
CA LYS A 394 12.24 41.58 11.74
C LYS A 394 11.16 42.36 12.51
N ALA A 395 9.96 41.80 12.62
CA ALA A 395 8.87 42.37 13.42
C ALA A 395 9.16 42.31 14.92
N ALA A 396 9.78 41.23 15.40
CA ALA A 396 10.20 41.05 16.79
C ALA A 396 11.30 42.04 17.20
N GLU A 397 12.26 42.34 16.31
CA GLU A 397 13.31 43.33 16.55
C GLU A 397 12.82 44.79 16.47
N GLY A 398 11.75 45.05 15.70
CA GLY A 398 11.24 46.40 15.43
C GLY A 398 9.98 46.81 16.18
N GLY A 399 9.34 45.91 16.94
CA GLY A 399 8.03 46.16 17.58
C GLY A 399 6.92 46.55 16.60
N GLY A 400 7.09 46.23 15.31
CA GLY A 400 6.28 46.73 14.21
C GLY A 400 5.37 45.65 13.63
N ILE A 401 4.07 45.94 13.60
CA ILE A 401 3.04 45.16 12.91
C ILE A 401 3.49 44.93 11.44
N PRO A 402 3.41 43.70 10.88
CA PRO A 402 3.77 43.44 9.49
C PRO A 402 3.07 44.41 8.52
N GLU A 403 3.79 44.98 7.54
CA GLU A 403 3.28 46.07 6.68
C GLU A 403 1.94 45.74 5.99
N ASN A 404 1.64 44.47 5.72
CA ASN A 404 0.48 44.03 4.95
C ASN A 404 -0.72 43.54 5.80
N THR A 405 -0.68 43.80 7.10
CA THR A 405 -1.70 43.30 8.04
C THR A 405 -3.05 43.96 7.82
N PRO A 406 -4.15 43.21 7.65
CA PRO A 406 -5.46 43.80 7.35
C PRO A 406 -6.09 44.52 8.55
N VAL A 407 -5.78 44.07 9.77
CA VAL A 407 -6.26 44.68 11.02
C VAL A 407 -5.14 44.70 12.06
N ILE A 408 -5.14 45.74 12.89
CA ILE A 408 -4.21 45.94 13.98
C ILE A 408 -4.81 45.31 15.24
N VAL A 409 -4.06 44.38 15.84
CA VAL A 409 -4.33 43.82 17.17
C VAL A 409 -3.17 44.20 18.06
N LYS A 410 -3.47 44.76 19.24
CA LYS A 410 -2.46 45.09 20.24
C LYS A 410 -2.63 44.20 21.46
N THR A 411 -1.54 43.95 22.18
CA THR A 411 -1.53 43.10 23.38
C THR A 411 -2.45 43.61 24.50
N ASP A 412 -2.63 44.92 24.62
CA ASP A 412 -3.55 45.58 25.55
C ASP A 412 -5.02 45.49 25.11
N GLY A 413 -5.27 45.22 23.82
CA GLY A 413 -6.60 44.99 23.26
C GLY A 413 -7.13 43.56 23.46
N ILE A 414 -6.35 42.66 24.07
CA ILE A 414 -6.77 41.28 24.39
C ILE A 414 -7.02 41.16 25.89
N SER A 415 -8.27 40.84 26.25
CA SER A 415 -8.71 40.66 27.63
C SER A 415 -9.24 39.24 27.85
N LEU A 416 -8.63 38.54 28.79
CA LEU A 416 -9.04 37.24 29.32
C LEU A 416 -8.56 37.12 30.78
N PRO A 417 -9.24 36.31 31.63
CA PRO A 417 -8.79 36.04 32.99
C PRO A 417 -7.46 35.27 32.99
N GLU A 418 -6.61 35.54 33.97
CA GLU A 418 -5.36 34.79 34.18
C GLU A 418 -5.61 33.40 34.78
N ARG A 419 -6.70 33.26 35.53
CA ARG A 419 -7.10 32.03 36.24
C ARG A 419 -8.60 31.83 36.17
N VAL A 420 -9.01 30.58 35.96
CA VAL A 420 -10.42 30.16 35.94
C VAL A 420 -10.56 28.77 36.56
N SER A 421 -11.72 28.46 37.12
CA SER A 421 -12.03 27.12 37.62
C SER A 421 -12.52 26.19 36.52
N LEU A 422 -12.35 24.88 36.70
CA LEU A 422 -12.91 23.88 35.80
C LEU A 422 -14.44 24.03 35.70
N GLY A 423 -14.97 24.07 34.47
CA GLY A 423 -16.38 24.32 34.18
C GLY A 423 -16.80 25.80 34.20
N GLU A 424 -15.92 26.72 34.57
CA GLU A 424 -16.22 28.16 34.53
C GLU A 424 -16.37 28.66 33.10
N ARG A 425 -17.33 29.56 32.89
CA ARG A 425 -17.57 30.24 31.62
C ARG A 425 -17.09 31.68 31.68
N PHE A 426 -16.34 32.08 30.66
CA PHE A 426 -15.82 33.44 30.55
C PHE A 426 -15.72 33.89 29.10
N ASP A 427 -15.49 35.19 28.93
CA ASP A 427 -15.35 35.82 27.62
C ASP A 427 -13.88 36.16 27.35
N ILE A 428 -13.41 35.74 26.17
CA ILE A 428 -12.17 36.24 25.59
C ILE A 428 -12.55 37.41 24.68
N LYS A 429 -12.00 38.60 24.95
CA LYS A 429 -12.24 39.81 24.16
C LYS A 429 -10.99 40.18 23.37
N ILE A 430 -11.15 40.45 22.08
CA ILE A 430 -10.07 40.86 21.17
C ILE A 430 -10.50 42.12 20.44
N GLU A 431 -9.83 43.24 20.70
CA GLU A 431 -10.05 44.51 20.01
C GLU A 431 -9.29 44.53 18.67
N LEU A 432 -10.02 44.78 17.59
CA LEU A 432 -9.51 44.84 16.21
C LEU A 432 -9.66 46.26 15.69
N LYS A 433 -8.59 46.83 15.14
CA LYS A 433 -8.62 48.15 14.47
C LYS A 433 -8.33 47.99 12.97
N PRO A 434 -9.04 48.66 12.06
CA PRO A 434 -8.72 48.60 10.64
C PRO A 434 -7.34 49.19 10.35
N ASN A 435 -6.55 48.56 9.47
CA ASN A 435 -5.25 49.06 9.04
C ASN A 435 -5.34 49.88 7.74
N GLY A 436 -6.16 50.94 7.74
CA GLY A 436 -6.28 51.88 6.62
C GLY A 436 -6.49 51.22 5.25
N SER A 437 -5.64 51.57 4.27
CA SER A 437 -5.68 51.05 2.89
C SER A 437 -5.34 49.57 2.76
N ASN A 438 -4.78 48.95 3.81
CA ASN A 438 -4.43 47.53 3.82
C ASN A 438 -5.56 46.65 4.35
N SER A 439 -6.69 47.25 4.77
CA SER A 439 -7.88 46.53 5.19
C SER A 439 -8.44 45.64 4.06
N GLY A 440 -8.89 44.44 4.42
CA GLY A 440 -9.35 43.43 3.49
C GLY A 440 -9.98 42.25 4.22
N VAL A 441 -10.34 41.19 3.50
CA VAL A 441 -10.79 39.92 4.11
C VAL A 441 -9.64 39.32 4.92
N PHE A 442 -9.94 38.84 6.13
CA PHE A 442 -8.94 38.28 7.04
C PHE A 442 -9.52 37.14 7.86
N SER A 443 -8.65 36.29 8.41
CA SER A 443 -9.03 35.28 9.40
C SER A 443 -8.26 35.50 10.70
N ILE A 444 -8.93 35.37 11.84
CA ILE A 444 -8.26 35.30 13.14
C ILE A 444 -7.93 33.85 13.41
N MET A 445 -6.65 33.57 13.64
CA MET A 445 -6.10 32.25 13.84
C MET A 445 -5.76 32.06 15.32
N THR A 446 -6.15 30.92 15.88
CA THR A 446 -5.79 30.53 17.25
C THR A 446 -5.23 29.12 17.27
N ALA A 447 -4.18 28.87 18.07
CA ALA A 447 -3.57 27.55 18.15
C ALA A 447 -4.56 26.47 18.63
N LEU A 448 -4.57 25.28 18.00
CA LEU A 448 -5.45 24.17 18.42
C LEU A 448 -5.07 23.60 19.79
N SER A 449 -3.82 23.81 20.25
CA SER A 449 -3.37 23.45 21.60
C SER A 449 -4.20 24.14 22.69
N PHE A 450 -4.56 25.42 22.51
CA PHE A 450 -5.43 26.17 23.41
C PHE A 450 -6.80 25.51 23.57
N TRP A 451 -7.40 25.10 22.45
CA TRP A 451 -8.74 24.50 22.41
C TRP A 451 -8.82 23.09 23.01
N LYS A 452 -7.69 22.48 23.42
CA LYS A 452 -7.71 21.26 24.24
C LYS A 452 -8.17 21.54 25.69
N GLY A 453 -8.02 22.78 26.16
CA GLY A 453 -8.42 23.23 27.50
C GLY A 453 -9.82 23.81 27.58
N PHE A 454 -10.37 24.28 26.46
CA PHE A 454 -11.59 25.08 26.42
C PHE A 454 -12.56 24.64 25.34
N LYS A 455 -13.84 24.59 25.69
CA LYS A 455 -14.95 24.41 24.75
C LYS A 455 -15.47 25.77 24.30
N LEU A 456 -15.43 26.05 23.00
CA LEU A 456 -16.02 27.24 22.42
C LEU A 456 -17.55 27.13 22.40
N ILE A 457 -18.24 28.09 23.02
CA ILE A 457 -19.72 28.16 23.04
C ILE A 457 -20.21 29.01 21.86
N LYS A 458 -19.68 30.23 21.73
CA LYS A 458 -20.09 31.19 20.70
C LYS A 458 -19.01 32.22 20.43
N VAL A 459 -18.95 32.73 19.21
CA VAL A 459 -18.16 33.91 18.84
C VAL A 459 -19.08 35.01 18.32
N VAL A 460 -18.84 36.25 18.75
CA VAL A 460 -19.59 37.45 18.34
C VAL A 460 -18.60 38.54 17.91
N PRO A 461 -18.74 39.13 16.72
CA PRO A 461 -19.68 38.78 15.65
C PRO A 461 -19.41 37.39 15.07
N ASN A 462 -20.41 36.80 14.43
CA ASN A 462 -20.30 35.44 13.90
C ASN A 462 -19.36 35.43 12.69
N PRO A 463 -18.33 34.57 12.62
CA PRO A 463 -17.46 34.50 11.46
C PRO A 463 -18.20 33.97 10.23
N ARG A 464 -17.74 34.35 9.03
CA ARG A 464 -18.26 33.82 7.75
C ARG A 464 -17.97 32.34 7.56
N SER A 465 -16.83 31.88 8.09
CA SER A 465 -16.45 30.47 8.10
C SER A 465 -15.58 30.17 9.32
N ASN A 466 -15.66 28.93 9.80
CA ASN A 466 -14.83 28.39 10.87
C ASN A 466 -14.15 27.12 10.34
N THR A 467 -12.84 27.14 10.18
CA THR A 467 -12.05 26.04 9.58
C THR A 467 -10.80 25.77 10.40
N GLU A 468 -10.32 24.53 10.39
CA GLU A 468 -9.09 24.15 11.08
C GLU A 468 -8.05 23.67 10.06
N PHE A 469 -6.90 24.35 9.99
CA PHE A 469 -5.80 24.02 9.10
C PHE A 469 -4.47 24.50 9.72
N TRP A 470 -3.35 23.84 9.37
CA TRP A 470 -2.02 24.14 9.92
C TRP A 470 -1.94 24.16 11.45
N GLY A 471 -2.67 23.27 12.13
CA GLY A 471 -2.67 23.22 13.60
C GLY A 471 -3.37 24.40 14.28
N ARG A 472 -4.13 25.22 13.53
CA ARG A 472 -4.83 26.41 14.03
C ARG A 472 -6.31 26.39 13.66
N ARG A 473 -7.13 27.05 14.47
CA ARG A 473 -8.55 27.34 14.21
C ARG A 473 -8.68 28.76 13.65
N ALA A 474 -9.33 28.87 12.50
CA ALA A 474 -9.49 30.10 11.73
C ALA A 474 -10.93 30.62 11.76
N TRP A 475 -11.11 31.88 12.18
CA TRP A 475 -12.39 32.60 12.10
C TRP A 475 -12.32 33.68 11.03
N LYS A 476 -13.02 33.46 9.92
CA LYS A 476 -12.96 34.36 8.75
C LYS A 476 -13.93 35.53 8.86
N TYR A 477 -13.45 36.74 8.61
CA TYR A 477 -14.21 37.99 8.62
C TYR A 477 -14.07 38.76 7.30
N SER A 478 -15.00 39.69 7.09
CA SER A 478 -14.92 40.65 5.97
C SER A 478 -13.99 41.79 6.34
N GLN A 479 -13.68 42.66 5.38
CA GLN A 479 -13.12 43.97 5.68
C GLN A 479 -13.96 44.69 6.75
N ILE A 480 -13.27 45.34 7.67
CA ILE A 480 -13.86 46.21 8.68
C ILE A 480 -13.42 47.66 8.42
N ASP A 481 -14.34 48.61 8.56
CA ASP A 481 -14.06 50.03 8.35
C ASP A 481 -14.02 50.82 9.67
N GLN A 482 -14.46 50.20 10.76
CA GLN A 482 -14.42 50.75 12.12
C GLN A 482 -13.84 49.72 13.09
N PRO A 483 -13.24 50.15 14.22
CA PRO A 483 -12.81 49.24 15.27
C PRO A 483 -13.97 48.35 15.75
N MET A 484 -13.68 47.08 16.01
CA MET A 484 -14.65 46.13 16.54
C MET A 484 -14.05 45.26 17.63
N ILE A 485 -14.89 44.73 18.50
CA ILE A 485 -14.49 43.80 19.55
C ILE A 485 -15.06 42.43 19.21
N LEU A 486 -14.18 41.44 19.07
CA LEU A 486 -14.55 40.04 19.00
C LEU A 486 -14.66 39.48 20.41
N ILE A 487 -15.77 38.81 20.70
CA ILE A 487 -16.05 38.15 21.97
C ILE A 487 -16.24 36.66 21.71
N ALA A 488 -15.33 35.84 22.23
CA ALA A 488 -15.45 34.39 22.23
C ALA A 488 -15.84 33.92 23.64
N ASN A 489 -17.06 33.38 23.76
CA ASN A 489 -17.56 32.78 24.98
C ASN A 489 -17.09 31.33 25.05
N VAL A 490 -16.40 30.98 26.13
CA VAL A 490 -15.75 29.68 26.30
C VAL A 490 -16.05 29.08 27.67
N GLU A 491 -15.94 27.75 27.77
CA GLU A 491 -16.07 26.98 29.01
C GLU A 491 -14.79 26.18 29.25
N ALA A 492 -14.22 26.26 30.45
CA ALA A 492 -13.03 25.49 30.83
C ALA A 492 -13.39 24.00 30.99
N ILE A 493 -12.69 23.10 30.28
CA ILE A 493 -13.00 21.65 30.27
C ILE A 493 -11.83 20.77 30.72
N LYS A 494 -10.64 21.34 30.92
CA LYS A 494 -9.45 20.59 31.34
C LYS A 494 -8.53 21.47 32.18
N THR A 495 -8.02 20.94 33.29
CA THR A 495 -7.02 21.60 34.13
C THR A 495 -5.65 21.68 33.45
N GLY A 496 -4.90 22.72 33.76
CA GLY A 496 -3.56 22.97 33.19
C GLY A 496 -3.32 24.42 32.78
N SER A 497 -2.15 24.66 32.19
CA SER A 497 -1.78 25.95 31.61
C SER A 497 -1.96 25.89 30.10
N PHE A 498 -2.64 26.88 29.53
CA PHE A 498 -2.92 26.95 28.09
C PHE A 498 -2.56 28.34 27.57
N ASP A 499 -1.95 28.37 26.40
CA ASP A 499 -1.51 29.60 25.76
C ASP A 499 -2.45 29.96 24.62
N LEU A 500 -3.12 31.10 24.75
CA LEU A 500 -3.85 31.73 23.66
C LEU A 500 -2.83 32.45 22.78
N ASP A 501 -2.45 31.77 21.69
CA ASP A 501 -1.63 32.33 20.62
C ASP A 501 -2.53 32.82 19.48
N LEU A 502 -2.41 34.10 19.12
CA LEU A 502 -3.28 34.78 18.16
C LEU A 502 -2.49 35.34 16.98
N ASP A 503 -2.89 34.90 15.79
CA ASP A 503 -2.37 35.41 14.51
C ASP A 503 -3.48 35.85 13.57
N ILE A 504 -3.11 36.52 12.48
CA ILE A 504 -4.04 36.87 11.41
C ILE A 504 -3.61 36.23 10.10
N GLU A 505 -4.54 35.56 9.43
CA GLU A 505 -4.32 35.07 8.07
C GLU A 505 -4.97 36.01 7.05
N ARG A 506 -4.27 36.23 5.93
CA ARG A 506 -4.78 36.91 4.74
C ARG A 506 -4.25 36.21 3.50
N ASN A 507 -5.14 35.76 2.61
CA ASN A 507 -4.77 35.13 1.33
C ASN A 507 -3.77 33.97 1.48
N PHE A 508 -3.94 33.13 2.51
CA PHE A 508 -3.07 32.03 2.89
C PHE A 508 -1.70 32.42 3.48
N ASP A 509 -1.46 33.71 3.73
CA ASP A 509 -0.31 34.18 4.51
C ASP A 509 -0.70 34.36 5.97
N ILE A 510 -0.05 33.61 6.88
CA ILE A 510 -0.15 33.85 8.32
C ILE A 510 0.76 35.02 8.68
N LEU A 511 0.18 36.02 9.32
CA LEU A 511 0.83 37.17 9.89
C LEU A 511 0.88 36.96 11.40
N GLU A 512 2.04 36.52 11.86
CA GLU A 512 2.26 36.25 13.27
C GLU A 512 2.46 37.56 14.03
N PHE A 513 1.71 37.76 15.11
CA PHE A 513 1.93 38.92 15.99
C PHE A 513 2.82 38.59 17.18
N GLY A 514 3.05 37.30 17.47
CA GLY A 514 3.72 36.88 18.69
C GLY A 514 2.94 37.27 19.96
N ILE A 515 1.62 37.51 19.86
CA ILE A 515 0.79 37.84 21.01
C ILE A 515 0.32 36.54 21.65
N VAL A 516 1.00 36.18 22.73
CA VAL A 516 0.66 35.00 23.54
C VAL A 516 0.14 35.45 24.90
N LYS A 517 -1.01 34.91 25.31
CA LYS A 517 -1.57 35.09 26.65
C LYS A 517 -1.82 33.74 27.31
N THR A 518 -1.18 33.52 28.45
CA THR A 518 -1.35 32.29 29.22
C THR A 518 -2.54 32.39 30.16
N ILE A 519 -3.34 31.33 30.22
CA ILE A 519 -4.42 31.14 31.20
C ILE A 519 -4.21 29.83 31.95
N ARG A 520 -4.47 29.84 33.26
CA ARG A 520 -4.44 28.64 34.10
C ARG A 520 -5.85 28.21 34.47
N VAL A 521 -6.13 26.92 34.26
CA VAL A 521 -7.37 26.28 34.70
C VAL A 521 -7.04 25.47 35.95
N GLU A 522 -7.62 25.88 37.07
CA GLU A 522 -7.51 25.24 38.38
C GLU A 522 -8.71 24.31 38.62
N ASP A 523 -8.55 23.35 39.53
CA ASP A 523 -9.60 22.37 39.88
C ASP A 523 -10.85 23.03 40.50
#